data_AF-A0A4S4LBD4-F1
#
_entry.id   AF-A0A4S4LBD4-F1
#
_cell.length_a   1.000
_cell.length_b   1.000
_cell.length_c   1.000
_cell.angle_alpha   90.00
_cell.angle_beta   90.00
_cell.angle_gamma   90.00
#
_symmetry.space_group_name_H-M   'P 1'
#
loop_
_entity.id
_entity.type
_entity.pdbx_description
1 polymer ?
#
loop_
_entity_poly.entity_id
_entity_poly.type
_entity_poly.pdbx_seq_one_letter_code
_entity_poly.pdbx_strand_id
1 'polypeptide(L)'
;MPQPSKADILEEQKHFANVVTTFQQYGAYALAANNRRRKDLHSLSQADQQLLDELGWKEKLVDIDQAIIANAKFVEQMIADPEIFSDADLAEEDYEQEDGDVDGGGGLGASQSKLFANRLLFVFTLAPGHSHPLSEPPHSHSRSHNHAHGHSHPSHSAGPSSHGLSHDHSGSKKDGYRPTDFDMDKLRSTLKQFVRDWSEEVLISYFVKKIRPRILTELQKSQGKIERDACYEPMKEALLKHFVTVPKEERSKLRVLVPGAGLGRLAYDVARLGFSCQGNEFSHYMLLASFFILNRTQRLHQHTIYPHVHSLSNTTNRAGILRPITLPDALPSAIPQGVNFSLVAGDFEEVYGTEDHDDDEPQAGEWDAILTCFFIDTVSSFSCAVYGTGL
;
A
#
# COMPACT_ATOMS: atom_id res chain seq x y z
N MET A 1 -8.08 -17.33 -20.56
CA MET A 1 -9.05 -16.37 -19.97
C MET A 1 -9.74 -15.48 -21.01
N PRO A 2 -11.02 -15.07 -20.86
CA PRO A 2 -11.56 -13.95 -21.63
C PRO A 2 -10.80 -12.67 -21.27
N GLN A 3 -10.30 -11.97 -22.27
CA GLN A 3 -9.55 -10.72 -22.07
C GLN A 3 -10.43 -9.70 -21.35
N PRO A 4 -9.92 -9.02 -20.31
CA PRO A 4 -10.67 -7.98 -19.62
C PRO A 4 -11.12 -6.93 -20.63
N SER A 5 -12.37 -6.48 -20.52
CA SER A 5 -12.88 -5.50 -21.46
C SER A 5 -12.14 -4.19 -21.29
N LYS A 6 -12.12 -3.35 -22.33
CA LYS A 6 -11.57 -1.99 -22.21
C LYS A 6 -12.25 -1.18 -21.10
N ALA A 7 -13.51 -1.49 -20.78
CA ALA A 7 -14.23 -0.83 -19.71
C ALA A 7 -13.68 -1.24 -18.33
N ASP A 8 -13.41 -2.54 -18.13
CA ASP A 8 -12.88 -3.07 -16.88
C ASP A 8 -11.48 -2.51 -16.59
N ILE A 9 -10.61 -2.47 -17.61
CA ILE A 9 -9.27 -1.88 -17.51
C ILE A 9 -9.34 -0.41 -17.09
N LEU A 10 -10.24 0.37 -17.72
CA LEU A 10 -10.42 1.78 -17.38
C LEU A 10 -11.00 1.98 -15.97
N GLU A 11 -11.87 1.09 -15.52
CA GLU A 11 -12.43 1.11 -14.17
C GLU A 11 -11.36 0.81 -13.12
N GLU A 12 -10.51 -0.19 -13.36
CA GLU A 12 -9.39 -0.54 -12.49
C GLU A 12 -8.36 0.61 -12.41
N GLN A 13 -7.95 1.18 -13.55
CA GLN A 13 -7.03 2.33 -13.59
C GLN A 13 -7.61 3.53 -12.82
N LYS A 14 -8.90 3.80 -12.95
CA LYS A 14 -9.59 4.85 -12.21
C LYS A 14 -9.62 4.53 -10.72
N HIS A 15 -9.89 3.28 -10.34
CA HIS A 15 -9.87 2.85 -8.96
C HIS A 15 -8.48 3.03 -8.35
N PHE A 16 -7.43 2.59 -9.03
CA PHE A 16 -6.05 2.80 -8.60
C PHE A 16 -5.71 4.28 -8.41
N ALA A 17 -6.07 5.14 -9.37
CA ALA A 17 -5.86 6.58 -9.26
C ALA A 17 -6.57 7.20 -8.04
N ASN A 18 -7.77 6.74 -7.71
CA ASN A 18 -8.49 7.15 -6.51
C ASN A 18 -7.76 6.70 -5.22
N VAL A 19 -7.19 5.49 -5.21
CA VAL A 19 -6.39 5.00 -4.09
C VAL A 19 -5.13 5.84 -3.91
N VAL A 20 -4.36 6.10 -4.98
CA VAL A 20 -3.18 6.99 -4.92
C VAL A 20 -3.56 8.38 -4.40
N THR A 21 -4.66 8.95 -4.88
CA THR A 21 -5.18 10.23 -4.40
C THR A 21 -5.54 10.18 -2.90
N THR A 22 -6.07 9.06 -2.42
CA THR A 22 -6.36 8.84 -0.99
C THR A 22 -5.09 8.89 -0.14
N PHE A 23 -4.01 8.23 -0.58
CA PHE A 23 -2.71 8.27 0.08
C PHE A 23 -2.15 9.69 0.11
N GLN A 24 -2.20 10.42 -1.01
CA GLN A 24 -1.73 11.81 -1.11
C GLN A 24 -2.48 12.75 -0.17
N GLN A 25 -3.79 12.55 0.02
CA GLN A 25 -4.63 13.44 0.82
C GLN A 25 -4.71 13.08 2.31
N TYR A 26 -4.10 11.97 2.74
CA TYR A 26 -4.15 11.50 4.13
C TYR A 26 -3.78 12.58 5.15
N GLY A 27 -2.64 13.25 4.95
CA GLY A 27 -2.13 14.24 5.90
C GLY A 27 -3.10 15.42 6.07
N ALA A 28 -3.57 15.99 4.95
CA ALA A 28 -4.53 17.09 4.95
C ALA A 28 -5.86 16.68 5.60
N TYR A 29 -6.38 15.50 5.26
CA TYR A 29 -7.63 14.98 5.80
C TYR A 29 -7.54 14.77 7.33
N ALA A 30 -6.47 14.11 7.79
CA ALA A 30 -6.28 13.80 9.21
C ALA A 30 -6.03 15.05 10.07
N LEU A 31 -5.22 16.01 9.58
CA LEU A 31 -5.00 17.29 10.25
C LEU A 31 -6.29 18.12 10.31
N ALA A 32 -7.11 18.12 9.25
CA ALA A 32 -8.41 18.79 9.26
C ALA A 32 -9.33 18.21 10.34
N ALA A 33 -9.35 16.88 10.52
CA ALA A 33 -10.09 16.23 11.60
C ALA A 33 -9.58 16.66 12.99
N ASN A 34 -8.25 16.77 13.18
CA ASN A 34 -7.70 17.23 14.45
C ASN A 34 -7.97 18.73 14.72
N ASN A 35 -7.98 19.56 13.66
CA ASN A 35 -8.37 20.96 13.75
C ASN A 35 -9.83 21.17 14.12
N ARG A 36 -10.75 20.28 13.70
CA ARG A 36 -12.14 20.31 14.18
C ARG A 36 -12.20 20.13 15.70
N ARG A 37 -11.42 19.21 16.26
CA ARG A 37 -11.34 19.00 17.73
C ARG A 37 -10.84 20.21 18.49
N ARG A 38 -9.91 20.99 17.90
CA ARG A 38 -9.48 22.28 18.47
C ARG A 38 -10.62 23.28 18.50
N LYS A 39 -11.41 23.36 17.43
CA LYS A 39 -12.59 24.24 17.39
C LYS A 39 -13.63 23.81 18.43
N ASP A 40 -13.84 22.51 18.58
CA ASP A 40 -14.75 21.96 19.60
C ASP A 40 -14.28 22.28 21.02
N LEU A 41 -12.96 22.28 21.29
CA LEU A 41 -12.43 22.72 22.59
C LEU A 41 -12.81 24.18 22.89
N HIS A 42 -12.76 25.06 21.89
CA HIS A 42 -13.09 26.47 22.06
C HIS A 42 -14.60 26.75 22.20
N SER A 43 -15.47 25.79 21.87
CA SER A 43 -16.92 25.93 22.08
C SER A 43 -17.37 25.58 23.51
N LEU A 44 -16.47 25.01 24.33
CA LEU A 44 -16.75 24.66 25.73
C LEU A 44 -16.77 25.89 26.65
N SER A 45 -17.27 25.71 27.88
CA SER A 45 -17.21 26.75 28.92
C SER A 45 -15.77 27.12 29.29
N GLN A 46 -15.54 28.32 29.84
CA GLN A 46 -14.19 28.72 30.27
C GLN A 46 -13.63 27.81 31.38
N ALA A 47 -14.48 27.31 32.27
CA ALA A 47 -14.07 26.39 33.33
C ALA A 47 -13.61 25.03 32.75
N ASP A 48 -14.33 24.49 31.77
CA ASP A 48 -13.95 23.24 31.11
C ASP A 48 -12.70 23.40 30.25
N GLN A 49 -12.54 24.54 29.58
CA GLN A 49 -11.34 24.86 28.84
C GLN A 49 -10.11 24.91 29.75
N GLN A 50 -10.21 25.57 30.92
CA GLN A 50 -9.13 25.62 31.91
C GLN A 50 -8.80 24.23 32.45
N LEU A 51 -9.82 23.42 32.78
CA LEU A 51 -9.60 22.04 33.23
C LEU A 51 -8.87 21.20 32.18
N LEU A 52 -9.27 21.29 30.91
CA LEU A 52 -8.62 20.55 29.83
C LEU A 52 -7.20 21.05 29.55
N ASP A 53 -6.93 22.34 29.73
CA ASP A 53 -5.59 22.92 29.65
C ASP A 53 -4.68 22.41 30.78
N GLU A 54 -5.15 22.40 32.03
CA GLU A 54 -4.41 21.85 33.17
C GLU A 54 -4.14 20.35 33.01
N LEU A 55 -5.09 19.63 32.39
CA LEU A 55 -4.89 18.25 32.01
C LEU A 55 -3.89 18.13 30.87
N GLY A 56 -3.57 19.15 30.09
CA GLY A 56 -2.60 19.07 28.98
C GLY A 56 -3.21 18.55 27.67
N TRP A 57 -4.49 18.90 27.41
CA TRP A 57 -5.19 18.50 26.20
C TRP A 57 -4.67 19.23 24.95
N LYS A 58 -4.23 20.48 25.09
CA LYS A 58 -3.67 21.27 23.98
C LYS A 58 -2.37 20.66 23.46
N GLU A 59 -1.48 20.29 24.36
CA GLU A 59 -0.22 19.60 24.07
C GLU A 59 -0.50 18.28 23.36
N LYS A 60 -1.48 17.51 23.86
CA LYS A 60 -1.91 16.26 23.21
C LYS A 60 -2.34 16.48 21.75
N LEU A 61 -3.09 17.54 21.45
CA LEU A 61 -3.50 17.82 20.06
C LEU A 61 -2.29 18.19 19.18
N VAL A 62 -1.29 18.88 19.72
CA VAL A 62 -0.02 19.17 19.02
C VAL A 62 0.76 17.88 18.75
N ASP A 63 0.88 17.00 19.74
CA ASP A 63 1.55 15.71 19.58
C ASP A 63 0.83 14.83 18.54
N ILE A 64 -0.50 14.86 18.51
CA ILE A 64 -1.31 14.18 17.50
C ILE A 64 -1.01 14.71 16.10
N ASP A 65 -0.87 16.03 15.91
CA ASP A 65 -0.48 16.58 14.60
C ASP A 65 0.89 16.06 14.15
N GLN A 66 1.87 16.00 15.06
CA GLN A 66 3.19 15.50 14.73
C GLN A 66 3.18 14.01 14.35
N ALA A 67 2.40 13.21 15.06
CA ALA A 67 2.18 11.80 14.73
C ALA A 67 1.47 11.64 13.36
N ILE A 68 0.48 12.49 13.05
CA ILE A 68 -0.18 12.51 11.74
C ILE A 68 0.81 12.88 10.63
N ILE A 69 1.64 13.90 10.83
CA ILE A 69 2.66 14.34 9.87
C ILE A 69 3.71 13.24 9.64
N ALA A 70 4.14 12.55 10.70
CA ALA A 70 5.05 11.42 10.57
C ALA A 70 4.43 10.28 9.74
N ASN A 71 3.16 9.93 10.00
CA ASN A 71 2.45 8.96 9.18
C ASN A 71 2.28 9.43 7.73
N ALA A 72 2.04 10.72 7.49
CA ALA A 72 1.87 11.24 6.13
C ALA A 72 3.14 11.07 5.30
N LYS A 73 4.31 11.38 5.89
CA LYS A 73 5.62 11.13 5.26
C LYS A 73 5.86 9.65 4.97
N PHE A 74 5.35 8.75 5.81
CA PHE A 74 5.46 7.31 5.61
C PHE A 74 4.56 6.84 4.46
N VAL A 75 3.31 7.31 4.41
CA VAL A 75 2.33 7.00 3.36
C VAL A 75 2.78 7.55 2.01
N GLU A 76 3.35 8.76 1.96
CA GLU A 76 3.90 9.37 0.74
C GLU A 76 5.01 8.51 0.12
N GLN A 77 5.83 7.84 0.93
CA GLN A 77 6.87 6.95 0.41
C GLN A 77 6.32 5.71 -0.31
N MET A 78 5.10 5.26 0.02
CA MET A 78 4.46 4.11 -0.64
C MET A 78 4.03 4.44 -2.07
N ILE A 79 3.80 5.72 -2.36
CA ILE A 79 3.32 6.22 -3.65
C ILE A 79 4.36 7.09 -4.36
N ALA A 80 5.62 7.07 -3.92
CA ALA A 80 6.67 7.91 -4.49
C ALA A 80 6.99 7.55 -5.95
N ASP A 81 6.82 6.28 -6.33
CA ASP A 81 6.98 5.78 -7.69
C ASP A 81 5.68 5.08 -8.15
N PRO A 82 4.58 5.82 -8.38
CA PRO A 82 3.31 5.20 -8.75
C PRO A 82 3.36 4.55 -10.14
N GLU A 83 4.40 4.84 -10.92
CA GLU A 83 4.69 4.24 -12.23
C GLU A 83 4.90 2.73 -12.19
N ILE A 84 5.13 2.14 -11.01
CA ILE A 84 5.13 0.69 -10.81
C ILE A 84 3.81 0.04 -11.28
N PHE A 85 2.71 0.79 -11.24
CA PHE A 85 1.38 0.34 -11.63
C PHE A 85 0.78 1.15 -12.79
N SER A 86 1.53 2.06 -13.41
CA SER A 86 1.06 2.85 -14.54
C SER A 86 1.86 2.55 -15.80
N ASP A 87 1.16 2.35 -16.92
CA ASP A 87 1.61 1.95 -18.27
C ASP A 87 2.71 2.81 -18.96
N ALA A 88 3.64 3.44 -18.25
CA ALA A 88 4.53 4.49 -18.77
C ALA A 88 5.66 4.01 -19.72
N ASP A 89 5.83 2.70 -19.96
CA ASP A 89 6.83 2.16 -20.89
C ASP A 89 6.26 1.78 -22.29
N LEU A 90 5.04 2.20 -22.65
CA LEU A 90 4.43 1.89 -23.96
C LEU A 90 4.30 3.08 -24.93
N ALA A 91 5.12 4.11 -24.81
CA ALA A 91 5.16 5.18 -25.81
C ALA A 91 6.58 5.45 -26.27
N GLU A 92 7.10 4.60 -27.16
CA GLU A 92 8.04 4.95 -28.24
C GLU A 92 8.48 3.68 -28.99
N GLU A 93 7.61 3.14 -29.84
CA GLU A 93 8.08 2.44 -31.04
C GLU A 93 7.31 3.01 -32.24
N ASP A 94 8.09 3.63 -33.12
CA ASP A 94 7.70 4.50 -34.21
C ASP A 94 6.76 3.85 -35.23
N TYR A 95 5.69 4.55 -35.58
CA TYR A 95 4.97 4.31 -36.83
C TYR A 95 5.72 5.00 -37.98
N GLU A 96 6.72 4.34 -38.56
CA GLU A 96 7.17 4.71 -39.90
C GLU A 96 6.13 4.23 -40.92
N GLN A 97 5.44 5.18 -41.54
CA GLN A 97 4.60 4.97 -42.71
C GLN A 97 5.50 4.70 -43.92
N GLU A 98 5.46 3.48 -44.46
CA GLU A 98 5.79 3.26 -45.87
C GLU A 98 4.56 2.77 -46.63
N ASP A 99 4.11 3.61 -47.55
CA ASP A 99 3.11 3.32 -48.58
C ASP A 99 3.65 2.27 -49.57
N GLY A 100 2.86 1.23 -49.84
CA GLY A 100 3.14 0.28 -50.92
C GLY A 100 2.07 -0.81 -51.06
N ASP A 101 1.24 -0.68 -52.10
CA ASP A 101 0.27 -1.68 -52.56
C ASP A 101 0.88 -3.07 -52.83
N VAL A 102 0.10 -4.13 -52.56
CA VAL A 102 -0.25 -5.28 -53.44
C VAL A 102 -0.53 -6.56 -52.64
N ASP A 103 -1.80 -6.98 -52.69
CA ASP A 103 -2.43 -8.32 -52.79
C ASP A 103 -1.84 -9.57 -52.08
N GLY A 104 -2.74 -10.35 -51.45
CA GLY A 104 -2.56 -11.79 -51.22
C GLY A 104 -2.55 -12.30 -49.77
N GLY A 105 -3.69 -12.86 -49.35
CA GLY A 105 -3.94 -13.88 -48.30
C GLY A 105 -2.88 -14.27 -47.26
N GLY A 106 -3.31 -14.30 -45.99
CA GLY A 106 -2.64 -15.09 -44.93
C GLY A 106 -2.86 -14.49 -43.54
N GLY A 107 -3.51 -15.23 -42.65
CA GLY A 107 -3.79 -14.80 -41.29
C GLY A 107 -2.52 -14.61 -40.47
N LEU A 108 -2.34 -13.42 -39.91
CA LEU A 108 -1.41 -13.12 -38.83
C LEU A 108 -2.05 -12.04 -37.95
N GLY A 109 -2.72 -12.49 -36.90
CA GLY A 109 -3.28 -11.65 -35.84
C GLY A 109 -2.82 -12.14 -34.48
N ALA A 110 -1.54 -12.51 -34.37
CA ALA A 110 -0.93 -13.05 -33.16
C ALA A 110 0.34 -12.26 -32.84
N SER A 111 0.20 -11.09 -32.22
CA SER A 111 1.32 -10.51 -31.45
C SER A 111 0.95 -9.35 -30.53
N GLN A 112 -0.22 -8.71 -30.66
CA GLN A 112 -0.58 -7.58 -29.79
C GLN A 112 -1.46 -7.94 -28.58
N SER A 113 -2.03 -9.15 -28.53
CA SER A 113 -2.89 -9.62 -27.43
C SER A 113 -2.15 -10.34 -26.30
N LYS A 114 -0.85 -10.62 -26.48
CA LYS A 114 -0.03 -11.35 -25.50
C LYS A 114 0.54 -10.48 -24.36
N LEU A 115 0.44 -9.16 -24.46
CA LEU A 115 1.00 -8.26 -23.44
C LEU A 115 0.07 -7.96 -22.27
N PHE A 116 -1.26 -8.12 -22.38
CA PHE A 116 -2.19 -7.71 -21.33
C PHE A 116 -2.64 -8.82 -20.37
N ALA A 117 -2.68 -10.09 -20.81
CA ALA A 117 -2.94 -11.19 -19.88
C ALA A 117 -1.77 -11.42 -18.89
N ASN A 118 -0.56 -10.96 -19.24
CA ASN A 118 0.62 -10.96 -18.37
C ASN A 118 0.77 -9.69 -17.50
N ARG A 119 -0.18 -8.74 -17.52
CA ARG A 119 -0.01 -7.37 -16.97
C ARG A 119 -0.39 -7.14 -15.50
N LEU A 120 -0.98 -8.12 -14.81
CA LEU A 120 -1.01 -8.17 -13.33
C LEU A 120 -0.23 -9.36 -12.76
N LEU A 121 0.45 -10.12 -13.62
CA LEU A 121 1.43 -11.14 -13.22
C LEU A 121 2.74 -10.45 -12.78
N PHE A 122 2.65 -9.54 -11.80
CA PHE A 122 3.81 -9.12 -11.04
C PHE A 122 4.24 -10.31 -10.17
N VAL A 123 4.93 -11.28 -10.77
CA VAL A 123 5.75 -12.19 -9.98
C VAL A 123 6.83 -11.31 -9.37
N PHE A 124 6.61 -10.81 -8.13
CA PHE A 124 7.61 -10.10 -7.33
C PHE A 124 8.76 -11.04 -6.96
N THR A 125 9.44 -11.59 -7.96
CA THR A 125 10.61 -12.44 -7.77
C THR A 125 11.73 -11.52 -7.31
N LEU A 126 12.22 -11.71 -6.08
CA LEU A 126 13.42 -11.04 -5.62
C LEU A 126 14.59 -11.46 -6.52
N ALA A 127 15.05 -10.57 -7.40
CA ALA A 127 16.21 -10.83 -8.23
C ALA A 127 17.47 -11.04 -7.35
N PRO A 128 18.37 -11.98 -7.67
CA PRO A 128 19.64 -12.13 -6.96
C PRO A 128 20.50 -10.86 -7.12
N GLY A 129 21.04 -10.36 -6.01
CA GLY A 129 21.74 -9.09 -5.96
C GLY A 129 22.96 -9.00 -6.88
N HIS A 130 23.03 -7.93 -7.67
CA HIS A 130 24.24 -7.47 -8.33
C HIS A 130 24.56 -6.03 -7.91
N SER A 131 25.74 -5.86 -7.32
CA SER A 131 26.33 -4.59 -6.89
C SER A 131 27.08 -3.91 -8.04
N HIS A 132 26.82 -2.64 -8.34
CA HIS A 132 27.76 -1.79 -9.08
C HIS A 132 27.72 -0.31 -8.62
N PRO A 133 28.84 0.44 -8.78
CA PRO A 133 29.20 1.55 -7.92
C PRO A 133 28.78 2.95 -8.41
N LEU A 134 28.84 3.89 -7.46
CA LEU A 134 28.56 5.32 -7.53
C LEU A 134 29.33 6.07 -8.63
N SER A 135 28.66 7.01 -9.31
CA SER A 135 29.28 8.19 -9.94
C SER A 135 28.35 9.41 -9.93
N GLU A 136 28.97 10.56 -9.72
CA GLU A 136 28.49 11.91 -9.37
C GLU A 136 27.64 12.67 -10.43
N PRO A 137 27.02 13.83 -10.08
CA PRO A 137 25.97 14.49 -10.87
C PRO A 137 26.51 15.61 -11.79
N PRO A 138 25.79 16.02 -12.85
CA PRO A 138 26.17 17.21 -13.60
C PRO A 138 25.29 18.43 -13.32
N HIS A 139 25.94 19.56 -13.59
CA HIS A 139 25.60 20.93 -13.29
C HIS A 139 24.57 21.57 -14.24
N SER A 140 24.03 22.68 -13.73
CA SER A 140 23.26 23.74 -14.37
C SER A 140 23.80 24.28 -15.71
N HIS A 141 22.89 24.64 -16.63
CA HIS A 141 23.13 25.68 -17.62
C HIS A 141 21.92 26.61 -17.82
N SER A 142 22.22 27.90 -17.71
CA SER A 142 21.44 29.07 -18.08
C SER A 142 21.22 29.19 -19.60
N ARG A 143 20.10 29.77 -20.02
CA ARG A 143 20.09 30.78 -21.11
C ARG A 143 18.82 31.62 -21.15
N SER A 144 19.06 32.91 -21.35
CA SER A 144 18.18 34.06 -21.50
C SER A 144 17.35 34.08 -22.78
N HIS A 145 16.20 34.76 -22.79
CA HIS A 145 15.86 35.73 -23.84
C HIS A 145 14.84 36.78 -23.34
N ASN A 146 15.17 38.04 -23.61
CA ASN A 146 14.36 39.26 -23.39
C ASN A 146 13.28 39.44 -24.48
N HIS A 147 12.19 40.13 -24.16
CA HIS A 147 11.80 41.42 -24.77
C HIS A 147 10.66 42.11 -24.00
N ALA A 148 10.58 43.42 -24.16
CA ALA A 148 10.04 44.41 -23.22
C ALA A 148 8.80 45.17 -23.74
N HIS A 149 8.40 46.20 -22.97
CA HIS A 149 7.40 47.28 -23.15
C HIS A 149 6.05 47.01 -22.45
N GLY A 150 5.46 47.89 -21.61
CA GLY A 150 5.82 49.22 -21.12
C GLY A 150 4.60 49.90 -20.44
N HIS A 151 4.86 50.70 -19.39
CA HIS A 151 4.09 51.88 -18.90
C HIS A 151 2.87 51.75 -17.95
N SER A 152 3.15 51.98 -16.64
CA SER A 152 2.63 53.02 -15.69
C SER A 152 1.14 53.48 -15.62
N HIS A 153 0.51 53.21 -14.44
CA HIS A 153 -0.34 54.00 -13.48
C HIS A 153 -1.09 55.32 -13.88
N PRO A 154 -2.09 55.89 -13.12
CA PRO A 154 -2.73 55.51 -11.82
C PRO A 154 -4.29 55.69 -11.69
N SER A 155 -4.84 55.25 -10.54
CA SER A 155 -6.03 55.69 -9.74
C SER A 155 -7.27 56.39 -10.36
N HIS A 156 -8.48 55.92 -10.05
CA HIS A 156 -9.45 56.57 -9.12
C HIS A 156 -10.80 55.81 -9.02
N SER A 157 -11.45 56.03 -7.88
CA SER A 157 -12.68 55.48 -7.30
C SER A 157 -14.01 55.98 -7.91
N ALA A 158 -15.02 55.11 -8.01
CA ALA A 158 -16.46 55.37 -7.70
C ALA A 158 -17.33 54.12 -7.96
N GLY A 159 -18.23 53.77 -7.03
CA GLY A 159 -19.47 53.01 -7.36
C GLY A 159 -20.63 54.00 -7.61
N PRO A 160 -21.91 53.57 -7.75
CA PRO A 160 -22.46 52.21 -7.75
C PRO A 160 -23.41 51.94 -8.95
N SER A 161 -24.18 50.84 -8.87
CA SER A 161 -25.42 50.48 -9.61
C SER A 161 -25.32 49.43 -10.74
N SER A 162 -25.72 48.21 -10.36
CA SER A 162 -26.69 47.32 -11.02
C SER A 162 -26.91 47.43 -12.54
N HIS A 163 -26.43 46.43 -13.28
CA HIS A 163 -27.22 45.77 -14.32
C HIS A 163 -26.80 44.29 -14.39
N GLY A 164 -27.79 43.41 -14.21
CA GLY A 164 -27.60 41.97 -14.32
C GLY A 164 -27.26 41.60 -15.75
N LEU A 165 -26.13 40.91 -15.90
CA LEU A 165 -25.84 40.05 -17.03
C LEU A 165 -25.27 38.76 -16.45
N SER A 166 -26.08 37.72 -16.54
CA SER A 166 -25.72 36.34 -16.30
C SER A 166 -24.60 35.94 -17.25
N HIS A 167 -23.36 36.00 -16.77
CA HIS A 167 -22.26 35.28 -17.38
C HIS A 167 -22.19 33.90 -16.74
N ASP A 168 -22.73 32.94 -17.50
CA ASP A 168 -22.57 31.51 -17.28
C ASP A 168 -21.08 31.18 -17.37
N HIS A 169 -20.41 31.10 -16.22
CA HIS A 169 -19.08 30.53 -16.12
C HIS A 169 -19.22 29.00 -16.16
N SER A 170 -19.37 28.48 -17.37
CA SER A 170 -19.07 27.09 -17.74
C SER A 170 -17.54 26.85 -17.67
N GLY A 171 -16.98 27.04 -16.49
CA GLY A 171 -15.66 26.57 -16.11
C GLY A 171 -15.83 25.41 -15.15
N SER A 172 -16.26 24.25 -15.65
CA SER A 172 -16.14 22.99 -14.92
C SER A 172 -14.66 22.78 -14.63
N LYS A 173 -14.19 23.27 -13.47
CA LYS A 173 -12.98 22.72 -12.85
C LYS A 173 -13.27 21.24 -12.78
N LYS A 174 -12.51 20.41 -13.50
CA LYS A 174 -12.52 18.95 -13.30
C LYS A 174 -12.39 18.74 -11.80
N ASP A 175 -13.51 18.43 -11.13
CA ASP A 175 -13.52 18.20 -9.70
C ASP A 175 -12.71 16.92 -9.51
N GLY A 176 -11.45 17.09 -9.08
CA GLY A 176 -10.57 15.97 -8.77
C GLY A 176 -11.24 15.11 -7.70
N TYR A 177 -11.01 13.81 -7.77
CA TYR A 177 -11.56 12.86 -6.80
C TYR A 177 -11.19 13.30 -5.37
N ARG A 178 -12.20 13.27 -4.49
CA ARG A 178 -12.05 13.53 -3.06
C ARG A 178 -12.27 12.22 -2.31
N PRO A 179 -11.27 11.72 -1.56
CA PRO A 179 -11.40 10.51 -0.76
C PRO A 179 -12.57 10.60 0.21
N THR A 180 -13.33 9.52 0.30
CA THR A 180 -14.42 9.40 1.25
C THR A 180 -13.90 8.98 2.63
N ASP A 181 -14.76 9.03 3.65
CA ASP A 181 -14.43 8.50 4.97
C ASP A 181 -14.10 7.00 4.92
N PHE A 182 -14.77 6.27 4.03
CA PHE A 182 -14.53 4.84 3.78
C PHE A 182 -13.13 4.58 3.19
N ASP A 183 -12.70 5.39 2.23
CA ASP A 183 -11.34 5.31 1.65
C ASP A 183 -10.27 5.58 2.72
N MET A 184 -10.52 6.58 3.56
CA MET A 184 -9.64 6.89 4.68
C MET A 184 -9.64 5.79 5.75
N ASP A 185 -10.76 5.09 5.97
CA ASP A 185 -10.81 3.93 6.85
C ASP A 185 -10.00 2.75 6.32
N LYS A 186 -10.02 2.50 5.00
CA LYS A 186 -9.13 1.52 4.37
C LYS A 186 -7.67 1.87 4.62
N LEU A 187 -7.26 3.10 4.35
CA LEU A 187 -5.88 3.56 4.59
C LEU A 187 -5.47 3.45 6.08
N ARG A 188 -6.35 3.87 7.00
CA ARG A 188 -6.12 3.72 8.45
C ARG A 188 -5.97 2.26 8.85
N SER A 189 -6.72 1.36 8.20
CA SER A 189 -6.63 -0.09 8.44
C SER A 189 -5.31 -0.64 7.88
N THR A 190 -4.85 -0.18 6.72
CA THR A 190 -3.52 -0.53 6.19
C THR A 190 -2.40 -0.14 7.15
N LEU A 191 -2.44 1.06 7.75
CA LEU A 191 -1.46 1.46 8.79
C LEU A 191 -1.46 0.52 10.00
N LYS A 192 -2.64 0.02 10.41
CA LYS A 192 -2.75 -0.97 11.50
C LYS A 192 -2.24 -2.35 11.05
N GLN A 193 -2.44 -2.72 9.79
CA GLN A 193 -1.95 -3.97 9.23
C GLN A 193 -0.42 -4.06 9.28
N PHE A 194 0.30 -2.94 9.11
CA PHE A 194 1.75 -2.90 9.33
C PHE A 194 2.16 -3.34 10.74
N VAL A 195 1.36 -3.03 11.76
CA VAL A 195 1.62 -3.47 13.14
C VAL A 195 1.54 -4.98 13.21
N ARG A 196 0.44 -5.55 12.71
CA ARG A 196 0.24 -7.00 12.69
C ARG A 196 1.37 -7.69 11.92
N ASP A 197 1.67 -7.24 10.71
CA ASP A 197 2.50 -7.98 9.77
C ASP A 197 4.00 -7.70 9.89
N TRP A 198 4.41 -6.52 10.35
CA TRP A 198 5.82 -6.08 10.24
C TRP A 198 6.37 -5.38 11.49
N SER A 199 5.70 -5.49 12.65
CA SER A 199 6.25 -5.01 13.93
C SER A 199 6.70 -6.13 14.86
N GLU A 200 7.78 -5.89 15.61
CA GLU A 200 8.30 -6.80 16.64
C GLU A 200 7.90 -6.35 18.04
N GLU A 201 7.96 -7.28 19.01
CA GLU A 201 7.86 -7.03 20.44
C GLU A 201 9.07 -6.27 20.96
N VAL A 202 9.06 -4.96 20.78
CA VAL A 202 10.02 -4.11 21.47
C VAL A 202 9.60 -4.02 22.94
N LEU A 203 10.09 -4.97 23.75
CA LEU A 203 10.33 -4.71 25.16
C LEU A 203 11.25 -3.49 25.20
N ILE A 204 10.72 -2.34 25.58
CA ILE A 204 11.48 -1.12 25.80
C ILE A 204 12.32 -1.34 27.07
N SER A 205 13.36 -2.15 26.93
CA SER A 205 14.46 -2.24 27.89
C SER A 205 15.54 -1.22 27.50
N TYR A 206 15.70 -0.92 26.20
CA TYR A 206 16.81 -0.09 25.72
C TYR A 206 16.59 1.43 25.81
N PHE A 207 15.34 1.92 25.86
CA PHE A 207 15.04 3.37 25.93
C PHE A 207 14.87 3.91 27.37
N VAL A 208 14.95 3.05 28.40
CA VAL A 208 14.64 3.39 29.81
C VAL A 208 15.81 4.04 30.55
N LYS A 209 16.98 4.26 29.92
CA LYS A 209 18.15 4.80 30.64
C LYS A 209 18.13 6.32 30.91
N LYS A 210 17.11 7.08 30.51
CA LYS A 210 17.12 8.56 30.71
C LYS A 210 15.88 9.21 31.33
N ILE A 211 14.79 8.47 31.60
CA ILE A 211 13.57 9.05 32.19
C ILE A 211 13.01 8.12 33.28
N ARG A 212 13.07 8.59 34.53
CA ARG A 212 12.41 8.12 35.78
C ARG A 212 11.98 6.63 35.88
N PRO A 213 12.60 5.81 36.75
CA PRO A 213 12.45 4.35 36.77
C PRO A 213 11.25 3.81 37.59
N ARG A 214 10.05 4.39 37.50
CA ARG A 214 8.92 3.90 38.34
C ARG A 214 7.55 3.69 37.68
N ILE A 215 7.36 3.89 36.37
CA ILE A 215 6.03 3.77 35.72
C ILE A 215 6.03 2.98 34.39
N LEU A 216 7.12 2.30 34.02
CA LEU A 216 7.25 1.74 32.65
C LEU A 216 7.61 0.25 32.60
N THR A 217 7.09 -0.55 33.54
CA THR A 217 7.43 -1.99 33.60
C THR A 217 6.32 -2.95 33.14
N GLU A 218 5.10 -2.50 32.80
CA GLU A 218 4.00 -3.44 32.50
C GLU A 218 3.22 -3.25 31.19
N LEU A 219 3.58 -2.33 30.28
CA LEU A 219 2.73 -2.04 29.11
C LEU A 219 3.48 -1.82 27.79
N GLN A 220 4.55 -2.58 27.55
CA GLN A 220 5.33 -2.50 26.30
C GLN A 220 5.44 -3.87 25.63
N LYS A 221 4.30 -4.47 25.33
CA LYS A 221 4.22 -5.55 24.35
C LYS A 221 3.88 -4.92 23.01
N SER A 222 4.67 -5.15 21.98
CA SER A 222 4.13 -4.92 20.64
C SER A 222 3.03 -5.95 20.42
N GLN A 223 1.94 -5.53 19.85
CA GLN A 223 0.83 -6.41 19.58
C GLN A 223 1.11 -7.35 18.39
N GLY A 224 1.95 -6.91 17.44
CA GLY A 224 2.16 -7.60 16.15
C GLY A 224 2.61 -9.04 16.28
N LYS A 225 3.78 -9.28 16.89
CA LYS A 225 4.32 -10.64 17.03
C LYS A 225 3.37 -11.58 17.77
N ILE A 226 2.73 -11.12 18.85
CA ILE A 226 1.80 -11.94 19.64
C ILE A 226 0.60 -12.37 18.78
N GLU A 227 0.03 -11.45 18.01
CA GLU A 227 -1.06 -11.78 17.09
C GLU A 227 -0.61 -12.73 15.98
N ARG A 228 0.58 -12.52 15.42
CA ARG A 228 1.13 -13.43 14.41
C ARG A 228 1.41 -14.81 14.98
N ASP A 229 1.97 -14.92 16.17
CA ASP A 229 2.24 -16.21 16.80
C ASP A 229 0.92 -16.96 17.07
N ALA A 230 -0.15 -16.26 17.44
CA ALA A 230 -1.47 -16.86 17.64
C ALA A 230 -2.15 -17.32 16.33
N CYS A 231 -1.88 -16.65 15.20
CA CYS A 231 -2.54 -16.93 13.93
C CYS A 231 -1.67 -17.73 12.95
N TYR A 232 -0.44 -17.28 12.71
CA TYR A 232 0.47 -17.79 11.69
C TYR A 232 1.26 -19.01 12.14
N GLU A 233 1.67 -19.08 13.42
CA GLU A 233 2.46 -20.21 13.90
C GLU A 233 1.73 -21.56 13.77
N PRO A 234 0.45 -21.70 14.17
CA PRO A 234 -0.26 -22.97 14.00
C PRO A 234 -0.35 -23.44 12.54
N MET A 235 -0.50 -22.51 11.58
CA MET A 235 -0.53 -22.86 10.15
C MET A 235 0.84 -23.29 9.64
N LYS A 236 1.91 -22.61 10.05
CA LYS A 236 3.29 -22.99 9.70
C LYS A 236 3.68 -24.33 10.29
N GLU A 237 3.31 -24.59 11.54
CA GLU A 237 3.52 -25.88 12.19
C GLU A 237 2.76 -27.00 11.47
N ALA A 238 1.50 -26.77 11.08
CA ALA A 238 0.71 -27.72 10.30
C ALA A 238 1.35 -28.01 8.93
N LEU A 239 1.83 -26.97 8.23
CA LEU A 239 2.54 -27.11 6.95
C LEU A 239 3.82 -27.95 7.10
N LEU A 240 4.66 -27.62 8.09
CA LEU A 240 5.90 -28.35 8.38
C LEU A 240 5.63 -29.81 8.77
N LYS A 241 4.56 -30.05 9.53
CA LYS A 241 4.14 -31.39 9.93
C LYS A 241 3.64 -32.20 8.74
N HIS A 242 2.90 -31.58 7.81
CA HIS A 242 2.41 -32.24 6.60
C HIS A 242 3.58 -32.68 5.71
N PHE A 243 4.59 -31.81 5.54
CA PHE A 243 5.80 -32.09 4.74
C PHE A 243 7.00 -32.53 5.60
N VAL A 244 6.76 -33.23 6.71
CA VAL A 244 7.84 -33.67 7.62
C VAL A 244 8.81 -34.66 6.96
N THR A 245 8.32 -35.42 5.98
CA THR A 245 9.11 -36.40 5.21
C THR A 245 9.96 -35.75 4.12
N VAL A 246 9.69 -34.49 3.77
CA VAL A 246 10.42 -33.75 2.74
C VAL A 246 11.63 -33.05 3.38
N PRO A 247 12.87 -33.37 2.94
CA PRO A 247 14.07 -32.67 3.41
C PRO A 247 13.97 -31.17 3.20
N LYS A 248 14.60 -30.39 4.09
CA LYS A 248 14.52 -28.92 4.06
C LYS A 248 15.00 -28.34 2.73
N GLU A 249 16.01 -28.96 2.14
CA GLU A 249 16.65 -28.58 0.88
C GLU A 249 15.73 -28.78 -0.34
N GLU A 250 14.73 -29.65 -0.21
CA GLU A 250 13.79 -29.96 -1.29
C GLU A 250 12.47 -29.19 -1.17
N ARG A 251 12.24 -28.49 -0.05
CA ARG A 251 11.01 -27.71 0.18
C ARG A 251 10.80 -26.62 -0.86
N SER A 252 11.85 -26.13 -1.50
CA SER A 252 11.72 -25.08 -2.53
C SER A 252 10.98 -25.58 -3.77
N LYS A 253 10.85 -26.90 -3.96
CA LYS A 253 10.04 -27.49 -5.03
C LYS A 253 8.55 -27.51 -4.71
N LEU A 254 8.18 -27.35 -3.44
CA LEU A 254 6.79 -27.36 -2.99
C LEU A 254 6.19 -25.96 -3.09
N ARG A 255 5.08 -25.84 -3.80
CA ARG A 255 4.35 -24.60 -4.06
C ARG A 255 3.26 -24.38 -3.02
N VAL A 256 3.34 -23.25 -2.32
CA VAL A 256 2.37 -22.86 -1.29
C VAL A 256 1.69 -21.55 -1.68
N LEU A 257 0.36 -21.57 -1.76
CA LEU A 257 -0.45 -20.39 -2.03
C LEU A 257 -0.96 -19.77 -0.72
N VAL A 258 -0.91 -18.45 -0.62
CA VAL A 258 -1.49 -17.68 0.49
C VAL A 258 -2.47 -16.64 -0.08
N PRO A 259 -3.77 -17.00 -0.22
CA PRO A 259 -4.80 -16.07 -0.65
C PRO A 259 -5.07 -14.99 0.40
N GLY A 260 -5.39 -13.77 -0.03
CA GLY A 260 -5.62 -12.64 0.87
C GLY A 260 -4.39 -12.33 1.72
N ALA A 261 -3.22 -12.25 1.07
CA ALA A 261 -1.93 -12.17 1.74
C ALA A 261 -1.71 -10.85 2.53
N GLY A 262 -2.54 -9.82 2.33
CA GLY A 262 -2.41 -8.54 3.00
C GLY A 262 -1.05 -7.90 2.69
N LEU A 263 -0.23 -7.67 3.73
CA LEU A 263 1.13 -7.13 3.54
C LEU A 263 2.18 -8.22 3.28
N GLY A 264 1.77 -9.47 3.05
CA GLY A 264 2.64 -10.56 2.60
C GLY A 264 3.45 -11.26 3.69
N ARG A 265 3.23 -10.97 4.98
CA ARG A 265 4.04 -11.53 6.07
C ARG A 265 3.94 -13.05 6.19
N LEU A 266 2.74 -13.62 6.08
CA LEU A 266 2.57 -15.08 6.14
C LEU A 266 3.28 -15.76 4.97
N ALA A 267 3.10 -15.25 3.76
CA ALA A 267 3.78 -15.76 2.56
C ALA A 267 5.32 -15.65 2.68
N TYR A 268 5.82 -14.53 3.20
CA TYR A 268 7.23 -14.36 3.55
C TYR A 268 7.72 -15.38 4.58
N ASP A 269 6.97 -15.60 5.67
CA ASP A 269 7.33 -16.56 6.71
C ASP A 269 7.35 -18.01 6.16
N VAL A 270 6.45 -18.35 5.24
CA VAL A 270 6.44 -19.64 4.53
C VAL A 270 7.68 -19.78 3.62
N ALA A 271 8.01 -18.75 2.85
CA ALA A 271 9.24 -18.71 2.06
C ALA A 271 10.50 -18.86 2.93
N ARG A 272 10.51 -18.24 4.11
CA ARG A 272 11.59 -18.38 5.11
C ARG A 272 11.77 -19.81 5.64
N LEU A 273 10.72 -20.64 5.61
CA LEU A 273 10.79 -22.06 5.97
C LEU A 273 11.35 -22.95 4.84
N GLY A 274 11.57 -22.38 3.65
CA GLY A 274 12.15 -23.04 2.49
C GLY A 274 11.15 -23.39 1.39
N PHE A 275 9.86 -23.13 1.56
CA PHE A 275 8.83 -23.44 0.56
C PHE A 275 8.76 -22.37 -0.53
N SER A 276 8.53 -22.74 -1.78
CA SER A 276 8.18 -21.74 -2.79
C SER A 276 6.79 -21.21 -2.49
N CYS A 277 6.65 -19.90 -2.29
CA CYS A 277 5.41 -19.31 -1.82
C CYS A 277 4.95 -18.16 -2.71
N GLN A 278 3.67 -18.19 -3.04
CA GLN A 278 2.99 -17.10 -3.71
C GLN A 278 1.88 -16.57 -2.80
N GLY A 279 1.91 -15.27 -2.51
CA GLY A 279 0.74 -14.58 -1.97
C GLY A 279 -0.20 -14.16 -3.09
N ASN A 280 -1.47 -13.93 -2.77
CA ASN A 280 -2.42 -13.24 -3.66
C ASN A 280 -3.13 -12.13 -2.89
N GLU A 281 -3.32 -10.96 -3.51
CA GLU A 281 -4.02 -9.82 -2.91
C GLU A 281 -4.69 -8.97 -4.00
N PHE A 282 -5.88 -8.44 -3.72
CA PHE A 282 -6.66 -7.65 -4.68
C PHE A 282 -6.74 -6.16 -4.30
N SER A 283 -6.56 -5.83 -3.02
CA SER A 283 -6.66 -4.47 -2.52
C SER A 283 -5.44 -3.65 -2.91
N HIS A 284 -5.62 -2.65 -3.77
CA HIS A 284 -4.58 -1.67 -4.11
C HIS A 284 -3.94 -0.99 -2.89
N TYR A 285 -4.68 -0.83 -1.79
CA TYR A 285 -4.13 -0.32 -0.53
C TYR A 285 -3.08 -1.26 0.06
N MET A 286 -3.35 -2.57 0.04
CA MET A 286 -2.45 -3.59 0.54
C MET A 286 -1.29 -3.82 -0.43
N LEU A 287 -1.54 -3.81 -1.75
CA LEU A 287 -0.50 -3.97 -2.78
C LEU A 287 0.55 -2.85 -2.75
N LEU A 288 0.13 -1.58 -2.65
CA LEU A 288 1.07 -0.47 -2.50
C LEU A 288 1.92 -0.60 -1.22
N ALA A 289 1.27 -0.97 -0.11
CA ALA A 289 1.93 -1.12 1.18
C ALA A 289 2.86 -2.34 1.24
N SER A 290 2.46 -3.48 0.67
CA SER A 290 3.25 -4.72 0.61
C SER A 290 4.45 -4.53 -0.31
N PHE A 291 4.27 -3.89 -1.46
CA PHE A 291 5.37 -3.56 -2.36
C PHE A 291 6.41 -2.70 -1.66
N PHE A 292 5.97 -1.64 -0.98
CA PHE A 292 6.87 -0.73 -0.28
C PHE A 292 7.70 -1.44 0.80
N ILE A 293 7.07 -2.27 1.63
CA ILE A 293 7.76 -2.93 2.74
C ILE A 293 8.66 -4.08 2.28
N LEU A 294 8.26 -4.80 1.23
CA LEU A 294 9.02 -5.93 0.71
C LEU A 294 10.17 -5.49 -0.21
N ASN A 295 9.97 -4.48 -1.05
CA ASN A 295 10.91 -4.16 -2.13
C ASN A 295 11.69 -2.85 -1.91
N ARG A 296 11.15 -1.90 -1.13
CA ARG A 296 11.78 -0.57 -0.94
C ARG A 296 12.38 -0.36 0.44
N THR A 297 12.17 -1.29 1.36
CA THR A 297 12.72 -1.19 2.71
C THR A 297 13.95 -2.08 2.87
N GLN A 298 15.06 -1.47 3.31
CA GLN A 298 16.39 -2.09 3.26
C GLN A 298 16.97 -2.39 4.65
N ARG A 299 16.43 -1.78 5.70
CA ARG A 299 16.94 -1.93 7.07
C ARG A 299 15.82 -2.29 8.03
N LEU A 300 16.14 -3.14 9.01
CA LEU A 300 15.26 -3.39 10.15
C LEU A 300 14.98 -2.08 10.89
N HIS A 301 13.73 -1.90 11.33
CA HIS A 301 13.28 -0.72 12.06
C HIS A 301 13.58 0.62 11.36
N GLN A 302 13.64 0.61 10.03
CA GLN A 302 13.88 1.81 9.21
C GLN A 302 12.79 2.88 9.39
N HIS A 303 11.55 2.45 9.64
CA HIS A 303 10.37 3.31 9.66
C HIS A 303 9.77 3.38 11.06
N THR A 304 9.13 4.50 11.38
CA THR A 304 8.35 4.67 12.62
C THR A 304 6.98 5.25 12.28
N ILE A 305 5.92 4.57 12.73
CA ILE A 305 4.54 4.95 12.48
C ILE A 305 3.74 5.10 13.79
N TYR A 306 2.59 5.76 13.72
CA TYR A 306 1.65 6.01 14.81
C TYR A 306 0.25 5.51 14.41
N PRO A 307 0.01 4.20 14.38
CA PRO A 307 -1.19 3.60 13.77
C PRO A 307 -2.47 3.85 14.57
N HIS A 308 -2.35 4.20 15.85
CA HIS A 308 -3.48 4.45 16.76
C HIS A 308 -3.83 5.93 16.90
N VAL A 309 -3.14 6.82 16.18
CA VAL A 309 -3.31 8.28 16.31
C VAL A 309 -4.75 8.76 16.05
N HIS A 310 -5.51 7.99 15.28
CA HIS A 310 -6.91 8.28 14.93
C HIS A 310 -7.93 7.73 15.94
N SER A 311 -7.53 6.78 16.80
CA SER A 311 -8.42 6.07 17.72
C SER A 311 -8.48 6.76 19.08
N LEU A 312 -9.42 7.69 19.25
CA LEU A 312 -9.56 8.45 20.51
C LEU A 312 -10.37 7.75 21.59
N SER A 313 -11.19 6.76 21.21
CA SER A 313 -12.05 6.00 22.13
C SER A 313 -11.33 4.76 22.69
N ASN A 314 -11.77 4.27 23.87
CA ASN A 314 -11.26 3.07 24.52
C ASN A 314 -9.74 3.08 24.80
N THR A 315 -9.18 4.26 25.05
CA THR A 315 -7.75 4.43 25.35
C THR A 315 -7.57 4.60 26.86
N THR A 316 -6.91 3.62 27.49
CA THR A 316 -6.68 3.62 28.94
C THR A 316 -5.67 4.67 29.39
N ASN A 317 -4.76 5.07 28.49
CA ASN A 317 -3.80 6.13 28.74
C ASN A 317 -3.41 6.88 27.46
N ARG A 318 -2.89 8.09 27.61
CA ARG A 318 -2.45 8.96 26.51
C ARG A 318 -1.33 8.36 25.69
N ALA A 319 -0.46 7.59 26.34
CA ALA A 319 0.68 6.94 25.69
C ALA A 319 0.25 5.92 24.63
N GLY A 320 -0.96 5.35 24.72
CA GLY A 320 -1.47 4.40 23.75
C GLY A 320 -1.74 4.99 22.35
N ILE A 321 -2.31 6.20 22.27
CA ILE A 321 -2.68 6.85 21.00
C ILE A 321 -1.43 7.30 20.23
N LEU A 322 -0.46 7.84 20.97
CA LEU A 322 0.78 8.41 20.44
C LEU A 322 1.93 7.40 20.45
N ARG A 323 1.63 6.11 20.61
CA ARG A 323 2.66 5.06 20.68
C ARG A 323 3.35 4.93 19.32
N PRO A 324 4.68 5.17 19.24
CA PRO A 324 5.43 4.88 18.03
C PRO A 324 5.60 3.37 17.87
N ILE A 325 5.53 2.90 16.62
CA ILE A 325 5.79 1.51 16.25
C ILE A 325 6.83 1.50 15.13
N THR A 326 7.91 0.74 15.34
CA THR A 326 9.02 0.62 14.40
C THR A 326 8.87 -0.58 13.48
N LEU A 327 9.19 -0.41 12.20
CA LEU A 327 9.01 -1.39 11.14
C LEU A 327 10.21 -1.39 10.18
N PRO A 328 10.49 -2.46 9.44
CA PRO A 328 9.99 -3.81 9.66
C PRO A 328 10.82 -4.54 10.73
N ASP A 329 10.28 -5.63 11.28
CA ASP A 329 10.98 -6.58 12.15
C ASP A 329 11.69 -7.72 11.39
N ALA A 330 11.48 -7.81 10.09
CA ALA A 330 12.09 -8.79 9.21
C ALA A 330 12.32 -8.20 7.81
N LEU A 331 13.27 -8.75 7.05
CA LEU A 331 13.55 -8.32 5.68
C LEU A 331 13.46 -9.51 4.70
N PRO A 332 13.00 -9.28 3.45
CA PRO A 332 12.98 -10.32 2.42
C PRO A 332 14.33 -10.93 2.08
N SER A 333 15.42 -10.18 2.31
CA SER A 333 16.80 -10.68 2.16
C SER A 333 17.15 -11.87 3.07
N ALA A 334 16.31 -12.19 4.05
CA ALA A 334 16.47 -13.36 4.91
C ALA A 334 15.86 -14.65 4.31
N ILE A 335 15.17 -14.59 3.17
CA ILE A 335 14.67 -15.78 2.46
C ILE A 335 15.87 -16.60 1.95
N PRO A 336 15.87 -17.94 2.09
CA PRO A 336 16.94 -18.78 1.57
C PRO A 336 17.11 -18.64 0.06
N GLN A 337 18.35 -18.72 -0.42
CA GLN A 337 18.64 -18.67 -1.86
C GLN A 337 17.97 -19.85 -2.58
N GLY A 338 17.38 -19.58 -3.75
CA GLY A 338 16.71 -20.60 -4.57
C GLY A 338 15.26 -20.88 -4.17
N VAL A 339 14.73 -20.21 -3.15
CA VAL A 339 13.30 -20.23 -2.82
C VAL A 339 12.57 -19.15 -3.61
N ASN A 340 11.49 -19.52 -4.30
CA ASN A 340 10.65 -18.54 -4.99
C ASN A 340 9.68 -17.89 -4.00
N PHE A 341 9.67 -16.57 -3.95
CA PHE A 341 8.70 -15.78 -3.20
C PHE A 341 8.11 -14.73 -4.13
N SER A 342 6.79 -14.71 -4.28
CA SER A 342 6.06 -13.76 -5.13
C SER A 342 4.71 -13.36 -4.52
N LEU A 343 4.09 -12.31 -5.04
CA LEU A 343 2.77 -11.84 -4.63
C LEU A 343 1.98 -11.42 -5.89
N VAL A 344 0.91 -12.10 -6.22
CA VAL A 344 0.09 -11.81 -7.40
C VAL A 344 -1.03 -10.85 -7.04
N ALA A 345 -1.23 -9.83 -7.90
CA ALA A 345 -2.34 -8.90 -7.77
C ALA A 345 -3.56 -9.43 -8.52
N GLY A 346 -4.74 -9.36 -7.92
CA GLY A 346 -6.00 -9.73 -8.57
C GLY A 346 -6.97 -10.46 -7.65
N ASP A 347 -8.23 -10.58 -8.08
CA ASP A 347 -9.23 -11.38 -7.37
C ASP A 347 -8.85 -12.86 -7.38
N PHE A 348 -9.00 -13.52 -6.24
CA PHE A 348 -8.58 -14.91 -6.08
C PHE A 348 -9.34 -15.88 -7.00
N GLU A 349 -10.66 -15.71 -7.14
CA GLU A 349 -11.49 -16.59 -7.97
C GLU A 349 -11.19 -16.37 -9.46
N GLU A 350 -10.94 -15.13 -9.86
CA GLU A 350 -10.56 -14.80 -11.23
C GLU A 350 -9.18 -15.33 -11.60
N VAL A 351 -8.21 -15.25 -10.67
CA VAL A 351 -6.83 -15.69 -10.92
C VAL A 351 -6.66 -17.21 -10.84
N TYR A 352 -7.35 -17.89 -9.92
CA TYR A 352 -7.11 -19.31 -9.63
C TYR A 352 -8.31 -20.23 -9.85
N GLY A 353 -9.51 -19.71 -10.14
CA GLY A 353 -10.75 -20.48 -10.21
C GLY A 353 -11.18 -20.92 -11.62
N THR A 354 -10.44 -20.57 -12.68
CA THR A 354 -10.85 -20.87 -14.06
C THR A 354 -10.42 -22.28 -14.49
N GLU A 355 -11.38 -23.08 -15.01
CA GLU A 355 -11.13 -24.38 -15.66
C GLU A 355 -10.51 -24.24 -17.06
N ASP A 356 -10.59 -23.05 -17.67
CA ASP A 356 -10.01 -22.75 -18.97
C ASP A 356 -8.47 -22.67 -18.84
N HIS A 357 -7.83 -23.82 -19.01
CA HIS A 357 -6.41 -23.98 -19.23
C HIS A 357 -5.92 -22.96 -20.28
N ASP A 358 -5.21 -21.90 -19.86
CA ASP A 358 -4.15 -21.40 -20.72
C ASP A 358 -3.14 -22.56 -20.78
N ASP A 359 -2.92 -23.12 -21.97
CA ASP A 359 -2.06 -24.31 -22.22
C ASP A 359 -0.62 -24.12 -21.67
N ASP A 360 -0.24 -22.89 -21.34
CA ASP A 360 1.09 -22.52 -20.83
C ASP A 360 1.22 -22.58 -19.28
N GLU A 361 0.15 -22.43 -18.48
CA GLU A 361 0.19 -22.53 -17.00
C GLU A 361 -1.16 -22.94 -16.36
N PRO A 362 -1.54 -24.23 -16.38
CA PRO A 362 -2.73 -24.70 -15.65
C PRO A 362 -2.51 -24.57 -14.14
N GLN A 363 -3.26 -23.72 -13.43
CA GLN A 363 -3.09 -23.56 -11.96
C GLN A 363 -3.74 -24.68 -11.13
N ALA A 364 -4.63 -25.47 -11.74
CA ALA A 364 -5.29 -26.61 -11.11
C ALA A 364 -4.29 -27.77 -10.89
N GLY A 365 -4.18 -28.25 -9.65
CA GLY A 365 -3.25 -29.34 -9.29
C GLY A 365 -1.78 -28.92 -9.12
N GLU A 366 -1.47 -27.62 -9.21
CA GLU A 366 -0.11 -27.09 -9.09
C GLU A 366 0.31 -26.69 -7.66
N TRP A 367 -0.63 -26.67 -6.72
CA TRP A 367 -0.39 -26.19 -5.35
C TRP A 367 -0.32 -27.36 -4.37
N ASP A 368 0.83 -27.53 -3.73
CA ASP A 368 1.04 -28.55 -2.70
C ASP A 368 0.32 -28.20 -1.38
N ALA A 369 0.13 -26.89 -1.11
CA ALA A 369 -0.66 -26.42 0.03
C ALA A 369 -1.26 -25.03 -0.20
N ILE A 370 -2.38 -24.76 0.45
CA ILE A 370 -3.04 -23.45 0.49
C ILE A 370 -3.25 -23.05 1.95
N LEU A 371 -2.75 -21.88 2.35
CA LEU A 371 -2.90 -21.33 3.69
C LEU A 371 -3.82 -20.11 3.64
N THR A 372 -5.03 -20.23 4.17
CA THR A 372 -5.99 -19.13 4.27
C THR A 372 -6.05 -18.60 5.71
N CYS A 373 -5.90 -17.28 5.90
CA CYS A 373 -5.91 -16.66 7.22
C CYS A 373 -6.75 -15.39 7.21
N PHE A 374 -7.93 -15.41 7.87
CA PHE A 374 -8.90 -14.31 7.81
C PHE A 374 -9.26 -13.91 6.36
N PHE A 375 -9.50 -14.92 5.52
CA PHE A 375 -9.77 -14.75 4.08
C PHE A 375 -11.08 -15.41 3.62
N ILE A 376 -11.38 -16.63 4.09
CA ILE A 376 -12.54 -17.38 3.57
C ILE A 376 -13.88 -16.67 3.86
N ASP A 377 -13.94 -15.83 4.88
CA ASP A 377 -15.10 -14.99 5.20
C ASP A 377 -15.25 -13.77 4.29
N THR A 378 -14.28 -13.50 3.41
CA THR A 378 -14.31 -12.37 2.46
C THR A 378 -14.73 -12.77 1.05
N VAL A 379 -14.75 -14.07 0.72
CA VAL A 379 -15.14 -14.55 -0.61
C VAL A 379 -16.66 -14.50 -0.79
N SER A 380 -17.10 -14.26 -2.02
CA SER A 380 -18.53 -14.11 -2.35
C SER A 380 -19.31 -15.41 -2.13
N SER A 381 -18.64 -16.56 -2.29
CA SER A 381 -19.20 -17.89 -2.07
C SER A 381 -18.16 -18.82 -1.47
N PHE A 382 -18.45 -19.35 -0.26
CA PHE A 382 -17.61 -20.34 0.41
C PHE A 382 -17.33 -21.59 -0.44
N SER A 383 -18.33 -22.04 -1.21
CA SER A 383 -18.18 -23.19 -2.11
C SER A 383 -17.19 -22.90 -3.24
N CYS A 384 -17.10 -21.66 -3.72
CA CYS A 384 -16.17 -21.30 -4.79
C CYS A 384 -14.71 -21.39 -4.29
N ALA A 385 -14.43 -20.88 -3.09
CA ALA A 385 -13.09 -20.94 -2.50
C ALA A 385 -12.61 -22.37 -2.18
N VAL A 386 -13.53 -23.28 -1.81
CA VAL A 386 -13.19 -24.66 -1.44
C VAL A 386 -13.11 -25.60 -2.64
N TYR A 387 -14.01 -25.44 -3.62
CA TYR A 387 -14.08 -26.34 -4.78
C TYR A 387 -13.37 -25.81 -6.03
N GLY A 388 -13.15 -24.50 -6.15
CA GLY A 388 -12.48 -23.88 -7.31
C GLY A 388 -10.97 -24.13 -7.38
N THR A 389 -10.34 -24.55 -6.28
CA THR A 389 -8.91 -24.91 -6.25
C THR A 389 -8.62 -26.40 -6.43
N GLY A 390 -9.66 -27.23 -6.62
CA GLY A 390 -9.49 -28.66 -6.89
C GLY A 390 -8.87 -29.47 -5.74
N LEU A 391 -9.22 -29.15 -4.48
CA LEU A 391 -8.91 -30.02 -3.32
C LEU A 391 -9.69 -31.33 -3.33
#